data_AF-A0A448ZR78-F1
#
_entry.id   AF-A0A448ZR78-F1
#
_cell.length_a   1.000
_cell.length_b   1.000
_cell.length_c   1.000
_cell.angle_alpha   90.00
_cell.angle_beta   90.00
_cell.angle_gamma   90.00
#
_symmetry.space_group_name_H-M   'P 1'
#
loop_
_entity.id
_entity.type
_entity.pdbx_description
1 polymer ?
#
loop_
_entity_poly.entity_id
_entity_poly.type
_entity_poly.pdbx_seq_one_letter_code
_entity_poly.pdbx_strand_id
1 'polypeptide(L)'
;KLPTSRPAKRSAPAVEASEPLKLPTSRPAKSSAPATRAKGGKKPKMDAETGLECFDKNQSGNCPLWAARGECKTNRTYMHENCRLSCDRCHVVRMQNHQDISKFIARKNRENAKEIERKRKAREARRVLENRNKIGSGRDEL
;
A
#
# COMPACT_ATOMS: atom_id res chain seq x y z
N LYS A 1 -34.02 -24.62 -43.82
CA LYS A 1 -35.23 -24.21 -43.07
C LYS A 1 -35.12 -24.84 -41.67
N LEU A 2 -35.39 -24.02 -40.65
CA LEU A 2 -35.19 -24.23 -39.21
C LEU A 2 -35.72 -25.58 -38.66
N PRO A 3 -35.09 -26.18 -37.64
CA PRO A 3 -35.80 -26.96 -36.64
C PRO A 3 -35.91 -26.17 -35.34
N THR A 4 -37.15 -25.84 -35.02
CA THR A 4 -37.61 -25.24 -33.77
C THR A 4 -37.56 -26.23 -32.61
N SER A 5 -37.44 -25.66 -31.40
CA SER A 5 -37.98 -26.13 -30.11
C SER A 5 -37.36 -27.35 -29.42
N ARG A 6 -36.66 -27.03 -28.32
CA ARG A 6 -36.47 -27.82 -27.08
C ARG A 6 -37.84 -28.01 -26.38
N PRO A 7 -38.02 -28.96 -25.43
CA PRO A 7 -37.44 -28.80 -24.08
C PRO A 7 -36.84 -30.08 -23.47
N ALA A 8 -35.87 -29.86 -22.59
CA ALA A 8 -35.22 -30.90 -21.79
C ALA A 8 -36.05 -31.21 -20.52
N LYS A 9 -36.29 -32.50 -20.27
CA LYS A 9 -36.65 -33.04 -18.95
C LYS A 9 -35.48 -33.89 -18.44
N ARG A 10 -34.94 -33.54 -17.27
CA ARG A 10 -34.05 -34.37 -16.44
C ARG A 10 -34.39 -33.99 -15.00
N SER A 11 -35.28 -34.73 -14.36
CA SER A 11 -34.95 -35.84 -13.44
C SER A 11 -33.91 -35.43 -12.41
N ALA A 12 -34.40 -34.98 -11.26
CA ALA A 12 -33.65 -34.82 -10.02
C ALA A 12 -33.57 -36.18 -9.30
N PRO A 13 -32.48 -36.41 -8.54
CA PRO A 13 -32.63 -37.14 -7.30
C PRO A 13 -31.95 -36.45 -6.10
N ALA A 14 -32.69 -36.54 -4.99
CA ALA A 14 -32.29 -36.83 -3.62
C ALA A 14 -30.93 -36.30 -3.10
N VAL A 15 -31.02 -35.42 -2.10
CA VAL A 15 -30.00 -35.29 -1.05
C VAL A 15 -30.70 -35.47 0.31
N GLU A 16 -30.31 -36.52 1.02
CA GLU A 16 -30.68 -36.77 2.41
C GLU A 16 -29.41 -36.71 3.28
N ALA A 17 -29.55 -36.07 4.43
CA ALA A 17 -28.76 -36.16 5.67
C ALA A 17 -27.23 -35.99 5.64
N SER A 18 -26.73 -34.96 6.35
CA SER A 18 -26.05 -35.15 7.66
C SER A 18 -25.40 -33.86 8.18
N GLU A 19 -25.75 -33.54 9.43
CA GLU A 19 -24.97 -32.83 10.46
C GLU A 19 -24.85 -31.28 10.45
N PRO A 20 -25.25 -30.60 11.56
CA PRO A 20 -25.13 -29.16 11.70
C PRO A 20 -23.68 -28.76 11.99
N LEU A 21 -23.09 -27.94 11.10
CA LEU A 21 -21.79 -27.33 11.32
C LEU A 21 -21.83 -26.45 12.57
N LYS A 22 -21.20 -26.99 13.63
CA LYS A 22 -20.88 -26.34 14.89
C LYS A 22 -20.17 -25.00 14.62
N LEU A 23 -20.77 -23.94 15.14
CA LEU A 23 -20.15 -22.63 15.27
C LEU A 23 -18.96 -22.75 16.24
N PRO A 24 -17.73 -22.32 15.89
CA PRO A 24 -16.67 -22.24 16.87
C PRO A 24 -16.98 -21.11 17.87
N THR A 25 -17.40 -21.52 19.06
CA THR A 25 -17.48 -20.73 20.28
C THR A 25 -16.07 -20.35 20.73
N SER A 26 -15.68 -19.07 20.60
CA SER A 26 -14.95 -18.33 21.64
C SER A 26 -14.54 -16.91 21.18
N ARG A 27 -15.28 -15.89 21.62
CA ARG A 27 -14.72 -14.85 22.51
C ARG A 27 -15.87 -14.05 23.15
N PRO A 28 -15.83 -13.79 24.46
CA PRO A 28 -16.94 -13.18 25.15
C PRO A 28 -17.06 -11.70 24.76
N ALA A 29 -18.30 -11.27 24.57
CA ALA A 29 -18.68 -9.87 24.63
C ALA A 29 -18.30 -9.33 26.01
N LYS A 30 -17.28 -8.46 26.06
CA LYS A 30 -17.14 -7.52 27.17
C LYS A 30 -17.70 -6.19 26.73
N SER A 31 -18.98 -6.04 27.01
CA SER A 31 -19.58 -4.73 27.30
C SER A 31 -18.81 -4.11 28.44
N SER A 32 -18.16 -2.99 28.17
CA SER A 32 -17.82 -1.99 29.18
C SER A 32 -17.39 -0.73 28.46
N ALA A 33 -18.37 0.15 28.21
CA ALA A 33 -18.11 1.56 28.46
C ALA A 33 -17.89 1.70 29.98
N PRO A 34 -16.88 2.47 30.38
CA PRO A 34 -17.22 3.76 30.95
C PRO A 34 -16.46 4.88 30.24
N ALA A 35 -17.15 6.02 30.13
CA ALA A 35 -16.53 7.29 29.83
C ALA A 35 -15.52 7.62 30.95
N THR A 36 -14.23 7.43 30.70
CA THR A 36 -13.16 8.05 31.48
C THR A 36 -12.27 8.85 30.54
N ARG A 37 -12.59 10.14 30.49
CA ARG A 37 -11.70 11.29 30.35
C ARG A 37 -10.21 10.92 30.33
N ALA A 38 -9.60 10.90 29.15
CA ALA A 38 -8.16 10.81 28.99
C ALA A 38 -7.73 11.34 27.62
N LYS A 39 -7.18 12.56 27.55
CA LYS A 39 -6.26 13.03 26.48
C LYS A 39 -5.41 14.18 27.07
N GLY A 40 -4.12 14.06 27.36
CA GLY A 40 -3.14 13.09 26.86
C GLY A 40 -2.97 13.27 25.36
N GLY A 41 -2.18 14.27 24.95
CA GLY A 41 -1.96 14.64 23.56
C GLY A 41 -1.51 13.44 22.73
N LYS A 42 -2.41 12.92 21.89
CA LYS A 42 -2.09 11.86 20.94
C LYS A 42 -1.33 12.52 19.78
N LYS A 43 -0.12 12.03 19.49
CA LYS A 43 0.63 12.48 18.32
C LYS A 43 -0.23 12.29 17.06
N PRO A 44 -0.27 13.26 16.13
CA PRO A 44 -1.04 13.16 14.91
C PRO A 44 -0.59 11.94 14.11
N LYS A 45 -1.53 11.23 13.47
CA LYS A 45 -1.23 10.04 12.66
C LYS A 45 -1.10 10.46 11.21
N MET A 46 0.12 10.63 10.72
CA MET A 46 0.40 11.08 9.35
C MET A 46 0.31 9.94 8.34
N ASP A 47 -0.29 10.25 7.19
CA ASP A 47 -0.34 9.41 6.00
C ASP A 47 0.97 9.55 5.22
N ALA A 48 1.65 8.45 4.91
CA ALA A 48 2.99 8.49 4.33
C ALA A 48 2.99 8.78 2.82
N GLU A 49 1.86 8.59 2.14
CA GLU A 49 1.73 8.91 0.71
C GLU A 49 1.45 10.39 0.50
N THR A 50 0.57 10.97 1.32
CA THR A 50 0.13 12.37 1.19
C THR A 50 0.86 13.34 2.11
N GLY A 51 1.55 12.85 3.15
CA GLY A 51 2.20 13.69 4.17
C GLY A 51 1.20 14.45 5.07
N LEU A 52 -0.09 14.21 4.92
CA LEU A 52 -1.17 14.88 5.65
C LEU A 52 -1.58 14.06 6.87
N GLU A 53 -2.19 14.73 7.85
CA GLU A 53 -2.80 14.03 8.98
C GLU A 53 -3.94 13.13 8.48
N CYS A 54 -3.89 11.86 8.88
CA CYS A 54 -4.91 10.89 8.63
C CYS A 54 -5.90 10.84 9.80
N PHE A 55 -7.11 11.29 9.52
CA PHE A 55 -8.22 11.28 10.45
C PHE A 55 -9.49 10.84 9.71
N ASP A 56 -10.50 10.43 10.48
CA ASP A 56 -11.84 10.24 9.95
C ASP A 56 -12.49 11.60 9.73
N LYS A 57 -12.81 11.92 8.47
CA LYS A 57 -13.42 13.20 8.08
C LYS A 57 -14.89 13.29 8.49
N ASN A 58 -15.55 12.14 8.71
CA ASN A 58 -16.98 12.13 9.03
C ASN A 58 -17.26 12.83 10.37
N GLN A 59 -18.03 13.92 10.32
CA GLN A 59 -18.40 14.72 11.48
C GLN A 59 -19.30 13.98 12.46
N SER A 60 -20.09 12.99 11.99
CA SER A 60 -20.97 12.23 12.87
C SER A 60 -20.22 11.27 13.82
N GLY A 61 -18.90 11.10 13.66
CA GLY A 61 -18.09 10.26 14.56
C GLY A 61 -18.40 8.76 14.50
N ASN A 62 -19.24 8.32 13.56
CA ASN A 62 -19.72 6.93 13.45
C ASN A 62 -18.76 6.00 12.69
N CYS A 63 -17.63 6.52 12.20
CA CYS A 63 -16.66 5.73 11.45
C CYS A 63 -16.19 4.44 12.17
N PRO A 64 -15.91 4.44 13.50
CA PRO A 64 -15.51 3.22 14.19
C PRO A 64 -16.63 2.17 14.22
N LEU A 65 -17.88 2.61 14.39
CA LEU A 65 -19.06 1.75 14.41
C LEU A 65 -19.29 1.11 13.03
N TRP A 66 -19.20 1.90 11.97
CA TRP A 66 -19.35 1.44 10.60
C TRP A 66 -18.21 0.50 10.19
N ALA A 67 -16.98 0.82 10.59
CA ALA A 67 -15.85 -0.08 10.39
C ALA A 67 -16.05 -1.43 11.11
N ALA A 68 -16.53 -1.41 12.36
CA ALA A 68 -16.86 -2.62 13.12
C ALA A 68 -17.99 -3.44 12.48
N ARG A 69 -18.93 -2.79 11.80
CA ARG A 69 -20.00 -3.44 11.02
C ARG A 69 -19.56 -3.95 9.65
N GLY A 70 -18.30 -3.72 9.25
CA GLY A 70 -17.76 -4.18 7.98
C GLY A 70 -18.04 -3.24 6.79
N GLU A 71 -18.46 -2.00 7.03
CA GLU A 71 -18.72 -1.01 5.98
C GLU A 71 -17.47 -0.69 5.14
N CYS A 72 -16.27 -0.91 5.69
CA CYS A 72 -15.03 -0.79 4.92
C CYS A 72 -14.96 -1.76 3.72
N LYS A 73 -15.76 -2.83 3.70
CA LYS A 73 -15.86 -3.81 2.61
C LYS A 73 -17.14 -3.61 1.79
N THR A 74 -18.25 -3.30 2.44
CA THR A 74 -19.57 -3.17 1.81
C THR A 74 -19.77 -1.79 1.18
N ASN A 75 -19.35 -0.72 1.86
CA ASN A 75 -19.45 0.67 1.42
C ASN A 75 -18.05 1.31 1.29
N ARG A 76 -17.24 0.67 0.45
CA ARG A 76 -15.82 1.00 0.22
C ARG A 76 -15.63 2.46 -0.13
N THR A 77 -16.32 2.95 -1.15
CA THR A 77 -16.12 4.32 -1.68
C THR A 77 -16.32 5.37 -0.58
N TYR A 78 -17.46 5.33 0.12
CA TYR A 78 -17.74 6.28 1.18
C TYR A 78 -16.75 6.15 2.35
N MET A 79 -16.49 4.93 2.81
CA MET A 79 -15.62 4.70 3.95
C MET A 79 -14.16 5.06 3.66
N HIS A 80 -13.69 4.88 2.43
CA HIS A 80 -12.33 5.25 2.04
C HIS A 80 -12.14 6.76 1.91
N GLU A 81 -13.18 7.52 1.65
CA GLU A 81 -13.08 8.98 1.58
C GLU A 81 -13.28 9.63 2.95
N ASN A 82 -14.22 9.10 3.74
CA ASN A 82 -14.71 9.73 4.96
C ASN A 82 -14.21 9.07 6.24
N CYS A 83 -13.86 7.79 6.21
CA CYS A 83 -13.51 6.98 7.37
C CYS A 83 -12.17 6.25 7.19
N ARG A 84 -11.18 6.97 6.64
CA ARG A 84 -9.85 6.43 6.31
C ARG A 84 -9.13 5.83 7.52
N LEU A 85 -9.25 6.49 8.67
CA LEU A 85 -8.58 6.06 9.89
C LEU A 85 -9.25 4.80 10.45
N SER A 86 -10.58 4.78 10.51
CA SER A 86 -11.34 3.63 11.00
C SER A 86 -11.25 2.39 10.09
N CYS A 87 -11.03 2.58 8.78
CA CYS A 87 -10.84 1.48 7.84
C CYS A 87 -9.37 1.06 7.64
N ASP A 88 -8.45 1.53 8.48
CA ASP A 88 -7.01 1.28 8.36
C ASP A 88 -6.46 1.60 6.96
N ARG A 89 -7.04 2.62 6.33
CA ARG A 89 -6.67 3.15 5.01
C ARG A 89 -5.83 4.41 5.04
N CYS A 90 -5.48 4.87 6.24
CA CYS A 90 -4.26 5.64 6.35
C CYS A 90 -3.14 4.79 5.78
N HIS A 91 -2.41 5.30 4.80
CA HIS A 91 -1.13 4.71 4.38
C HIS A 91 -0.12 5.00 5.49
N VAL A 92 -0.39 4.43 6.67
CA VAL A 92 0.64 4.24 7.68
C VAL A 92 1.54 3.24 7.01
N VAL A 93 2.66 3.71 6.48
CA VAL A 93 3.74 2.79 6.23
C VAL A 93 4.07 2.25 7.62
N ARG A 94 3.50 1.09 7.94
CA ARG A 94 3.93 0.28 9.06
C ARG A 94 5.29 -0.23 8.64
N MET A 95 6.29 0.63 8.77
CA MET A 95 7.68 0.21 8.79
C MET A 95 7.78 -0.67 10.03
N GLN A 96 7.57 -1.97 9.85
CA GLN A 96 7.63 -2.96 10.93
C GLN A 96 9.02 -2.96 11.58
N ASN A 97 10.02 -2.40 10.90
CA ASN A 97 11.32 -2.12 11.46
C ASN A 97 11.99 -0.93 10.76
N HIS A 98 12.37 0.11 11.51
CA HIS A 98 13.14 1.26 11.00
C HIS A 98 14.49 0.83 10.38
N GLN A 99 15.05 -0.28 10.88
CA GLN A 99 16.32 -0.84 10.43
C GLN A 99 16.33 -1.18 8.93
N ASP A 100 15.21 -1.64 8.36
CA ASP A 100 15.18 -2.05 6.94
C ASP A 100 15.16 -0.85 6.00
N ILE A 101 14.61 0.28 6.45
CA ILE A 101 14.68 1.57 5.76
C ILE A 101 16.14 2.02 5.69
N SER A 102 16.86 2.00 6.81
CA SER A 102 18.26 2.40 6.86
C SER A 102 19.13 1.52 5.96
N LYS A 103 18.86 0.20 5.91
CA LYS A 103 19.55 -0.72 4.98
C LYS A 103 19.23 -0.42 3.52
N PHE A 104 17.98 -0.11 3.19
CA PHE A 104 17.57 0.26 1.84
C PHE A 104 18.25 1.56 1.38
N ILE A 105 18.24 2.58 2.23
CA ILE A 105 18.90 3.87 1.99
C ILE A 105 20.41 3.65 1.80
N ALA A 106 21.06 2.88 2.68
CA ALA A 106 22.49 2.58 2.56
C ALA A 106 22.83 1.84 1.26
N ARG A 107 21.98 0.90 0.82
CA ARG A 107 22.15 0.21 -0.47
C ARG A 107 22.04 1.19 -1.64
N LYS A 108 21.02 2.05 -1.66
CA LYS A 108 20.82 3.04 -2.73
C LYS A 108 21.94 4.08 -2.76
N ASN A 109 22.42 4.53 -1.62
CA ASN A 109 23.56 5.45 -1.55
C ASN A 109 24.83 4.83 -2.15
N ARG A 110 25.08 3.53 -1.89
CA ARG A 110 26.21 2.80 -2.51
C ARG A 110 26.05 2.65 -4.03
N GLU A 111 24.85 2.37 -4.52
CA GLU A 111 24.57 2.30 -5.97
C GLU A 111 24.82 3.65 -6.64
N ASN A 112 24.30 4.74 -6.05
CA ASN A 112 24.48 6.10 -6.55
C ASN A 112 25.95 6.53 -6.54
N ALA A 113 26.72 6.18 -5.50
CA ALA A 113 28.15 6.47 -5.43
C ALA A 113 28.93 5.80 -6.59
N LYS A 114 28.60 4.53 -6.91
CA LYS A 114 29.19 3.84 -8.07
C LYS A 114 28.82 4.50 -9.38
N GLU A 115 27.59 4.98 -9.51
CA GLU A 115 27.15 5.70 -10.71
C GLU A 115 27.88 7.04 -10.88
N ILE A 116 28.05 7.80 -9.80
CA ILE A 116 28.82 9.04 -9.80
C ILE A 116 30.26 8.79 -10.23
N GLU A 117 30.91 7.73 -9.72
CA GLU A 117 32.27 7.38 -10.11
C GLU A 117 32.36 7.00 -11.60
N ARG A 118 31.41 6.18 -12.10
CA ARG A 118 31.32 5.83 -13.53
C ARG A 118 31.18 7.08 -14.40
N LYS A 119 30.29 8.01 -14.01
CA LYS A 119 30.10 9.28 -14.72
C LYS A 119 31.36 10.15 -14.68
N ARG A 120 32.09 10.19 -13.56
CA ARG A 120 33.36 10.90 -13.45
C ARG A 120 34.41 10.34 -14.42
N LYS A 121 34.61 9.03 -14.42
CA LYS A 121 35.54 8.35 -15.34
C LYS A 121 35.16 8.58 -16.81
N ALA A 122 33.86 8.54 -17.13
CA ALA A 122 33.39 8.81 -18.49
C ALA A 122 33.61 10.27 -18.93
N ARG A 123 33.50 11.24 -18.01
CA ARG A 123 33.83 12.65 -18.31
C ARG A 123 35.34 12.84 -18.52
N GLU A 124 36.15 12.22 -17.69
CA GLU A 124 37.61 12.26 -17.80
C GLU A 124 38.10 11.61 -19.11
N ALA A 125 37.57 10.45 -19.47
CA ALA A 125 37.89 9.78 -20.73
C ALA A 125 37.54 10.66 -21.95
N ARG A 126 36.38 11.33 -21.93
CA ARG A 126 36.03 12.30 -22.99
C ARG A 126 37.04 13.44 -23.07
N ARG A 127 37.44 14.02 -21.94
CA ARG A 127 38.45 15.09 -21.90
C ARG A 127 39.80 14.65 -22.46
N VAL A 128 40.23 13.43 -22.16
CA VAL A 128 41.49 12.87 -22.69
C VAL A 128 41.42 12.71 -24.22
N LEU A 129 40.30 12.21 -24.75
CA LEU A 129 40.11 12.07 -26.19
C LEU A 129 40.11 13.43 -26.91
N GLU A 130 39.44 14.43 -26.35
CA GLU A 130 39.42 15.80 -26.87
C GLU A 130 40.82 16.41 -26.90
N ASN A 131 41.57 16.29 -25.80
CA ASN A 131 42.96 16.73 -25.73
C ASN A 131 43.84 16.01 -26.76
N ARG A 132 43.63 14.70 -26.97
CA ARG A 132 44.39 13.91 -27.95
C ARG A 132 44.10 14.36 -29.40
N ASN A 133 42.84 14.62 -29.74
CA ASN A 133 42.48 15.15 -31.06
C ASN A 133 43.10 16.53 -31.30
N LYS A 134 43.17 17.37 -30.27
CA LYS A 134 43.81 18.69 -30.34
C LYS A 134 45.32 18.59 -30.61
N ILE A 135 46.00 17.59 -30.05
CA ILE A 135 47.43 17.34 -30.28
C ILE A 135 47.68 16.72 -31.66
N GLY A 136 46.79 15.83 -32.13
CA GLY A 136 46.88 15.22 -33.47
C GLY A 136 46.69 16.24 -34.60
N SER A 137 45.74 17.16 -34.45
CA SER A 137 45.46 18.22 -35.43
C SER A 137 46.60 19.23 -35.62
N GLY A 138 47.62 19.26 -34.74
CA GLY A 138 48.77 20.18 -34.85
C GLY A 138 49.99 19.56 -35.53
N ARG A 139 49.89 18.34 -36.07
CA ARG A 139 51.03 17.61 -36.67
C ARG A 139 50.90 17.39 -38.18
N ASP A 140 49.83 17.90 -38.81
CA ASP A 140 49.56 17.83 -40.25
C ASP A 140 49.86 19.17 -40.99
N GLU A 141 50.51 20.14 -40.33
CA GLU A 141 50.86 21.47 -40.90
C GLU A 141 52.39 21.73 -40.98
N LEU A 142 53.22 20.70 -41.22
CA LEU A 142 54.64 20.88 -41.56
C LEU A 142 55.08 20.03 -42.75
#